data_AF-A0AAD7XNF8-F1
#
_entry.id   AF-A0AAD7XNF8-F1
#
_cell.length_a   1.000
_cell.length_b   1.000
_cell.length_c   1.000
_cell.angle_alpha   90.00
_cell.angle_beta   90.00
_cell.angle_gamma   90.00
#
_symmetry.space_group_name_H-M   'P 1'
#
loop_
_entity.id
_entity.type
_entity.pdbx_description
1 polymer ?
#
loop_
_entity_poly.entity_id
_entity_poly.type
_entity_poly.pdbx_seq_one_letter_code
_entity_poly.pdbx_strand_id
1 'polypeptide(L)'
;MLAVDDAKALALRRRNEARVGRLLDAKRRTIGIDVGALDAQVAEKEERRSREEGEERLYHEYESRVAEAVAAREAADAETKEEALRALRDEWLGGQRKVGSEDAGTDFLEFAGEDAAFEEREKQLAAQSKRRFDEQAAEKQERVRAERDEEVQYSLFERAVARRRFELDAIECDRRKATIAALAASNADDARAKASKRDEIKAQVARIEAMEIAAKRSEAHLCEWTGVCSSVVAPHRHRPDHFKGLSKEERREILMSNDDLIREKITAKAQRDDEERAYDDVLFEQTAIATHRADLYDMERRRHRTELKEEHYQRMMVPKKKQEFGSIEPNGGFYSGFGRSAR
;
A
#
# COMPACT_ATOMS: atom_id res chain seq x y z
N MET A 1 -26.29 33.50 -15.26
CA MET A 1 -26.05 32.21 -14.58
C MET A 1 -24.88 31.44 -15.18
N LEU A 2 -24.72 31.36 -16.50
CA LEU A 2 -23.60 30.64 -17.17
C LEU A 2 -22.18 31.05 -16.70
N ALA A 3 -21.91 32.34 -16.46
CA ALA A 3 -20.59 32.81 -16.03
C ALA A 3 -20.16 32.33 -14.62
N VAL A 4 -21.12 32.01 -13.74
CA VAL A 4 -20.82 31.52 -12.39
C VAL A 4 -20.45 30.03 -12.42
N ASP A 5 -21.03 29.28 -13.35
CA ASP A 5 -20.75 27.85 -13.52
C ASP A 5 -19.41 27.61 -14.21
N ASP A 6 -19.03 28.48 -15.16
CA ASP A 6 -17.69 28.46 -15.77
C ASP A 6 -16.58 28.82 -14.78
N ALA A 7 -16.82 29.78 -13.89
CA ALA A 7 -15.87 30.13 -12.83
C ALA A 7 -15.65 28.97 -11.84
N LYS A 8 -16.73 28.26 -11.49
CA LYS A 8 -16.65 27.05 -10.64
C LYS A 8 -15.91 25.92 -11.34
N ALA A 9 -16.17 25.69 -12.63
CA ALA A 9 -15.50 24.66 -13.42
C ALA A 9 -13.99 24.93 -13.55
N LEU A 10 -13.59 26.19 -13.77
CA LEU A 10 -12.18 26.60 -13.81
C LEU A 10 -11.48 26.45 -12.44
N ALA A 11 -12.16 26.82 -11.35
CA ALA A 11 -11.63 26.62 -10.00
C ALA A 11 -11.42 25.13 -9.67
N LEU A 12 -12.36 24.26 -10.09
CA LEU A 12 -12.26 22.81 -9.96
C LEU A 12 -11.08 22.24 -10.77
N ARG A 13 -10.90 22.68 -12.02
CA ARG A 13 -9.76 22.27 -12.87
C ARG A 13 -8.43 22.67 -12.23
N ARG A 14 -8.28 23.92 -11.80
CA ARG A 14 -7.07 24.40 -11.10
C ARG A 14 -6.77 23.60 -9.84
N ARG A 15 -7.80 23.27 -9.04
CA ARG A 15 -7.65 22.46 -7.82
C ARG A 15 -7.23 21.03 -8.14
N ASN A 16 -7.76 20.44 -9.20
CA ASN A 16 -7.40 19.10 -9.65
C ASN A 16 -5.98 19.06 -10.22
N GLU A 17 -5.57 20.04 -11.02
CA GLU A 17 -4.20 20.17 -11.51
C GLU A 17 -3.19 20.30 -10.36
N ALA A 18 -3.47 21.15 -9.37
CA ALA A 18 -2.64 21.28 -8.17
C ALA A 18 -2.57 19.97 -7.36
N ARG A 19 -3.66 19.19 -7.33
CA ARG A 19 -3.70 17.88 -6.67
C ARG A 19 -2.87 16.85 -7.43
N VAL A 20 -2.99 16.79 -8.75
CA VAL A 20 -2.22 15.88 -9.61
C VAL A 20 -0.73 16.17 -9.50
N GLY A 21 -0.32 17.45 -9.54
CA GLY A 21 1.07 17.84 -9.35
C GLY A 21 1.68 17.34 -8.03
N ARG A 22 0.91 17.38 -6.93
CA ARG A 22 1.35 16.82 -5.63
C ARG A 22 1.43 15.29 -5.62
N LEU A 23 0.56 14.60 -6.35
CA LEU A 23 0.53 13.13 -6.42
C LEU A 23 1.63 12.56 -7.34
N LEU A 24 2.06 13.34 -8.33
CA LEU A 24 3.12 12.94 -9.26
C LEU A 24 4.53 13.20 -8.69
N ASP A 25 4.69 14.19 -7.81
CA ASP A 25 5.97 14.43 -7.14
C ASP A 25 6.20 13.45 -5.98
N ALA A 26 7.04 12.44 -6.23
CA ALA A 26 7.39 11.41 -5.26
C ALA A 26 8.04 11.97 -3.98
N LYS A 27 8.84 13.05 -4.08
CA LYS A 27 9.52 13.65 -2.93
C LYS A 27 8.52 14.37 -2.01
N ARG A 28 7.59 15.12 -2.61
CA ARG A 28 6.50 15.77 -1.86
C ARG A 28 5.54 14.76 -1.22
N ARG A 29 5.35 13.59 -1.82
CA ARG A 29 4.55 12.50 -1.22
C ARG A 29 5.19 11.86 -0.01
N THR A 30 6.51 11.65 -0.04
CA THR A 30 7.21 10.92 1.02
C THR A 30 7.51 11.81 2.23
N ILE A 31 7.86 13.09 2.01
CA ILE A 31 8.32 13.99 3.07
C ILE A 31 7.25 15.03 3.43
N GLY A 32 6.48 15.54 2.46
CA GLY A 32 5.27 16.33 2.71
C GLY A 32 5.44 17.58 3.59
N ILE A 33 6.57 18.27 3.54
CA ILE A 33 6.80 19.49 4.35
C ILE A 33 6.35 20.72 3.58
N ASP A 34 5.39 21.45 4.15
CA ASP A 34 4.98 22.77 3.68
C ASP A 34 5.87 23.84 4.33
N VAL A 35 6.96 24.17 3.65
CA VAL A 35 7.97 25.12 4.15
C VAL A 35 7.36 26.49 4.40
N GLY A 36 6.42 26.95 3.55
CA GLY A 36 5.78 28.26 3.72
C GLY A 36 4.86 28.31 4.94
N ALA A 37 4.15 27.22 5.23
CA ALA A 37 3.36 27.12 6.46
C ALA A 37 4.24 27.07 7.72
N LEU A 38 5.39 26.38 7.65
CA LEU A 38 6.34 26.36 8.76
C LEU A 38 6.99 27.73 8.98
N ASP A 39 7.38 28.43 7.93
CA ASP A 39 7.95 29.78 8.01
C ASP A 39 6.93 30.76 8.62
N ALA A 40 5.66 30.66 8.24
CA ALA A 40 4.59 31.45 8.84
C ALA A 40 4.40 31.14 10.33
N GLN A 41 4.47 29.87 10.74
CA GLN A 41 4.39 29.47 12.16
C GLN A 41 5.61 29.92 12.96
N VAL A 42 6.80 29.94 12.35
CA VAL A 42 8.02 30.46 12.98
C VAL A 42 7.89 31.96 13.18
N ALA A 43 7.48 32.71 12.16
CA ALA A 43 7.24 34.15 12.25
C ALA A 43 6.18 34.49 13.31
N GLU A 44 5.06 33.77 13.36
CA GLU A 44 4.02 33.95 14.39
C GLU A 44 4.57 33.71 15.81
N LYS A 45 5.42 32.68 15.99
CA LYS A 45 6.06 32.40 17.28
C LYS A 45 7.07 33.46 17.69
N GLU A 46 7.85 33.98 16.75
CA GLU A 46 8.80 35.06 17.01
C GLU A 46 8.07 36.35 17.36
N GLU A 47 6.99 36.69 16.65
CA GLU A 47 6.16 37.86 16.97
C GLU A 47 5.51 37.71 18.35
N ARG A 48 4.98 36.53 18.68
CA ARG A 48 4.43 36.26 20.02
C ARG A 48 5.48 36.39 21.11
N ARG A 49 6.67 35.82 20.90
CA ARG A 49 7.78 35.93 21.85
C ARG A 49 8.22 37.38 22.04
N SER A 50 8.34 38.15 20.95
CA SER A 50 8.68 39.57 21.04
C SER A 50 7.62 40.37 21.78
N ARG A 51 6.35 39.98 21.69
CA ARG A 51 5.25 40.62 22.43
C ARG A 51 5.32 40.29 23.91
N GLU A 52 5.52 39.01 24.26
CA GLU A 52 5.71 38.54 25.63
C GLU A 52 6.92 39.24 26.29
N GLU A 53 8.07 39.31 25.59
CA GLU A 53 9.27 40.01 26.07
C GLU A 53 9.02 41.53 26.24
N GLY A 54 8.18 42.13 25.40
CA GLY A 54 7.77 43.54 25.54
C GLY A 54 6.87 43.78 26.76
N GLU A 55 5.91 42.89 27.00
CA GLU A 55 5.02 42.93 28.16
C GLU A 55 5.80 42.71 29.47
N GLU A 56 6.75 41.78 29.49
CA GLU A 56 7.62 41.51 30.64
C GLU A 56 8.50 42.73 30.97
N ARG A 57 9.07 43.41 29.96
CA ARG A 57 9.82 44.65 30.16
C ARG A 57 8.96 45.76 30.77
N LEU A 58 7.75 45.96 30.25
CA LEU A 58 6.82 46.95 30.77
C LEU A 58 6.41 46.63 32.22
N TYR A 59 6.23 45.35 32.54
CA TYR A 59 5.94 44.90 33.90
C TYR A 59 7.09 45.18 34.86
N HIS A 60 8.33 44.89 34.46
CA HIS A 60 9.52 45.21 35.25
C HIS A 60 9.73 46.72 35.45
N GLU A 61 9.48 47.54 34.42
CA GLU A 61 9.49 49.00 34.56
C GLU A 61 8.43 49.49 35.54
N TYR A 62 7.23 48.90 35.49
CA TYR A 62 6.16 49.21 36.43
C TYR A 62 6.53 48.81 37.87
N GLU A 63 7.03 47.60 38.09
CA GLU A 63 7.50 47.14 39.40
C GLU A 63 8.59 48.05 39.97
N SER A 64 9.55 48.45 39.13
CA SER A 64 10.62 49.36 39.54
C SER A 64 10.08 50.70 40.01
N ARG A 65 9.10 51.28 39.29
CA ARG A 65 8.42 52.52 39.70
C ARG A 65 7.63 52.38 41.00
N VAL A 66 6.95 51.24 41.18
CA VAL A 66 6.21 50.96 42.43
C VAL A 66 7.19 50.85 43.60
N ALA A 67 8.30 50.13 43.42
CA ALA A 67 9.33 49.99 44.44
C ALA A 67 9.94 51.35 44.84
N GLU A 68 10.25 52.21 43.86
CA GLU A 68 10.72 53.57 44.12
C GLU A 68 9.68 54.41 44.89
N ALA A 69 8.40 54.34 44.51
CA ALA A 69 7.33 55.06 45.18
C ALA A 69 7.12 54.60 46.64
N VAL A 70 7.22 53.29 46.89
CA VAL A 70 7.16 52.72 48.25
C VAL A 70 8.35 53.18 49.07
N ALA A 71 9.57 53.09 48.54
CA ALA A 71 10.78 53.54 49.23
C ALA A 71 10.75 55.03 49.57
N ALA A 72 10.27 55.87 48.64
CA ALA A 72 10.10 57.31 48.89
C ALA A 72 9.09 57.60 50.01
N ARG A 73 7.99 56.85 50.06
CA ARG A 73 6.97 56.98 51.10
C ARG A 73 7.51 56.53 52.47
N GLU A 74 8.21 55.41 52.51
CA GLU A 74 8.85 54.92 53.74
C GLU A 74 9.90 55.91 54.28
N ALA A 75 10.67 56.56 53.40
CA ALA A 75 11.62 57.60 53.78
C ALA A 75 10.91 58.83 54.38
N ALA A 76 9.84 59.32 53.75
CA ALA A 76 9.05 60.44 54.28
C ALA A 76 8.38 60.10 55.62
N ASP A 77 7.86 58.88 55.77
CA ASP A 77 7.30 58.39 57.03
C ASP A 77 8.38 58.25 58.12
N ALA A 78 9.62 57.95 57.75
CA ALA A 78 10.75 57.92 58.69
C ALA A 78 11.18 59.32 59.13
N GLU A 79 11.27 60.28 58.20
CA GLU A 79 11.59 61.68 58.51
C GLU A 79 10.55 62.30 59.44
N THR A 80 9.25 62.15 59.13
CA THR A 80 8.17 62.66 59.98
C THR A 80 8.18 62.03 61.38
N LYS A 81 8.52 60.74 61.50
CA LYS A 81 8.71 60.09 62.80
C LYS A 81 9.91 60.65 63.56
N GLU A 82 11.04 60.88 62.90
CA GLU A 82 12.22 61.51 63.52
C GLU A 82 11.92 62.93 64.00
N GLU A 83 11.23 63.72 63.20
CA GLU A 83 10.80 65.08 63.56
C GLU A 83 9.85 65.06 64.75
N ALA A 84 8.85 64.18 64.74
CA ALA A 84 7.94 64.01 65.87
C ALA A 84 8.69 63.59 67.14
N LEU A 85 9.68 62.69 67.04
CA LEU A 85 10.52 62.28 68.17
C LEU A 85 11.41 63.43 68.66
N ARG A 86 11.96 64.27 67.76
CA ARG A 86 12.71 65.48 68.16
C ARG A 86 11.82 66.50 68.84
N ALA A 87 10.64 66.79 68.29
CA ALA A 87 9.69 67.72 68.89
C ALA A 87 9.27 67.26 70.30
N LEU A 88 8.99 65.97 70.47
CA LEU A 88 8.66 65.40 71.78
C LEU A 88 9.83 65.52 72.77
N ARG A 89 11.07 65.36 72.29
CA ARG A 89 12.29 65.51 73.10
C ARG A 89 12.52 66.97 73.52
N ASP A 90 12.30 67.91 72.62
CA ASP A 90 12.44 69.34 72.87
C ASP A 90 11.36 69.86 73.82
N GLU A 91 10.12 69.35 73.71
CA GLU A 91 9.03 69.63 74.66
C GLU A 91 9.37 69.11 76.07
N TRP A 92 9.94 67.90 76.15
CA TRP A 92 10.34 67.31 77.43
C TRP A 92 11.53 68.04 78.09
N LEU A 93 12.46 68.56 77.29
CA LEU A 93 13.60 69.35 77.78
C LEU A 93 13.24 70.82 78.05
N GLY A 94 12.27 71.39 77.34
CA GLY A 94 11.78 72.77 77.52
C GLY A 94 10.79 72.95 78.68
N GLY A 95 10.25 71.85 79.21
CA GLY A 95 9.19 71.82 80.22
C GLY A 95 9.62 71.85 81.69
N GLN A 96 10.91 71.95 82.03
CA GLN A 96 11.33 72.12 83.43
C GLN A 96 11.26 73.58 83.88
N ARG A 97 10.05 74.14 83.99
CA ARG A 97 9.82 75.33 84.82
C ARG A 97 9.73 74.89 86.28
N LYS A 98 10.84 75.08 87.02
CA LYS A 98 10.81 75.21 88.47
C LYS A 98 9.90 76.39 88.80
N VAL A 99 8.70 76.10 89.30
CA VAL A 99 7.81 77.10 89.89
C VAL A 99 8.47 77.54 91.20
N GLY A 100 9.28 78.60 91.12
CA GLY A 100 9.77 79.34 92.26
C GLY A 100 8.60 80.11 92.88
N SER A 101 8.24 79.68 94.08
CA SER A 101 7.31 80.36 94.97
C SER A 101 8.08 81.45 95.70
N GLU A 102 8.00 82.69 95.25
CA GLU A 102 8.39 83.87 96.02
C GLU A 102 7.65 85.08 95.41
N ASP A 103 7.08 85.91 96.28
CA ASP A 103 6.36 87.17 96.02
C ASP A 103 4.84 87.11 95.79
N ALA A 104 4.09 87.03 96.89
CA ALA A 104 2.79 87.70 97.00
C ALA A 104 2.62 88.31 98.41
N GLY A 105 2.39 89.62 98.44
CA GLY A 105 2.45 90.47 99.60
C GLY A 105 1.33 90.28 100.63
N THR A 106 1.71 90.60 101.86
CA THR A 106 0.91 90.72 103.08
C THR A 106 -0.14 91.82 102.95
N ASP A 107 -1.42 91.45 103.06
CA ASP A 107 -2.47 92.16 103.84
C ASP A 107 -3.89 91.67 103.47
N PHE A 108 -4.28 90.45 103.87
CA PHE A 108 -5.69 90.06 104.06
C PHE A 108 -5.75 88.96 105.13
N LEU A 109 -6.29 89.26 106.31
CA LEU A 109 -6.25 88.40 107.51
C LEU A 109 -7.24 87.21 107.50
N GLU A 110 -7.90 86.96 106.37
CA GLU A 110 -8.52 85.69 105.99
C GLU A 110 -8.52 85.68 104.46
N PHE A 111 -7.48 85.11 103.86
CA PHE A 111 -7.45 84.91 102.42
C PHE A 111 -8.44 83.80 102.07
N ALA A 112 -9.45 84.10 101.25
CA ALA A 112 -10.35 83.09 100.69
C ALA A 112 -9.64 81.97 99.87
N GLY A 113 -8.31 82.05 99.72
CA GLY A 113 -7.44 81.04 99.13
C GLY A 113 -6.82 80.05 100.14
N GLU A 114 -6.87 80.32 101.45
CA GLU A 114 -6.48 79.33 102.47
C GLU A 114 -7.64 78.36 102.68
N ASP A 115 -7.74 77.37 101.78
CA ASP A 115 -8.73 76.31 101.83
C ASP A 115 -8.42 75.37 103.00
N ALA A 116 -9.07 75.58 104.15
CA ALA A 116 -8.94 74.69 105.31
C ALA A 116 -9.39 73.25 105.00
N ALA A 117 -10.15 73.03 103.92
CA ALA A 117 -10.56 71.73 103.42
C ALA A 117 -9.67 71.21 102.27
N PHE A 118 -8.51 71.82 102.03
CA PHE A 118 -7.60 71.47 100.93
C PHE A 118 -7.25 69.97 100.92
N GLU A 119 -6.88 69.40 102.07
CA GLU A 119 -6.54 67.97 102.15
C GLU A 119 -7.73 67.05 101.82
N GLU A 120 -8.95 67.44 102.21
CA GLU A 120 -10.16 66.68 101.87
C GLU A 120 -10.47 66.78 100.38
N ARG A 121 -10.34 67.98 99.80
CA ARG A 121 -10.50 68.21 98.36
C ARG A 121 -9.46 67.45 97.55
N GLU A 122 -8.20 67.45 97.97
CA GLU A 122 -7.12 66.70 97.33
C GLU A 122 -7.41 65.19 97.38
N LYS A 123 -7.83 64.65 98.53
CA LYS A 123 -8.26 63.25 98.64
C LYS A 123 -9.46 62.94 97.74
N GLN A 124 -10.44 63.84 97.64
CA GLN A 124 -11.58 63.68 96.72
C GLN A 124 -11.15 63.71 95.25
N LEU A 125 -10.27 64.64 94.86
CA LEU A 125 -9.73 64.74 93.49
C LEU A 125 -8.86 63.53 93.14
N ALA A 126 -8.06 63.03 94.09
CA ALA A 126 -7.29 61.79 93.95
C ALA A 126 -8.20 60.57 93.80
N ALA A 127 -9.28 60.49 94.58
CA ALA A 127 -10.28 59.42 94.45
C ALA A 127 -11.05 59.51 93.12
N GLN A 128 -11.42 60.71 92.67
CA GLN A 128 -12.10 60.93 91.38
C GLN A 128 -11.18 60.59 90.20
N SER A 129 -9.92 61.02 90.23
CA SER A 129 -8.94 60.69 89.19
C SER A 129 -8.66 59.19 89.15
N LYS A 130 -8.49 58.54 90.30
CA LYS A 130 -8.35 57.08 90.37
C LYS A 130 -9.56 56.37 89.76
N ARG A 131 -10.79 56.75 90.13
CA ARG A 131 -12.01 56.17 89.54
C ARG A 131 -12.04 56.32 88.02
N ARG A 132 -11.72 57.51 87.49
CA ARG A 132 -11.67 57.76 86.04
C ARG A 132 -10.61 56.90 85.35
N PHE A 133 -9.43 56.75 85.94
CA PHE A 133 -8.38 55.89 85.37
C PHE A 133 -8.76 54.41 85.41
N ASP A 134 -9.41 53.96 86.49
CA ASP A 134 -9.91 52.59 86.61
C ASP A 134 -11.01 52.32 85.56
N GLU A 135 -11.93 53.26 85.36
CA GLU A 135 -12.97 53.19 84.32
C GLU A 135 -12.37 53.15 82.90
N GLN A 136 -11.43 54.06 82.58
CA GLN A 136 -10.75 54.07 81.29
C GLN A 136 -9.91 52.81 81.05
N ALA A 137 -9.27 52.28 82.10
CA ALA A 137 -8.51 51.04 82.01
C ALA A 137 -9.43 49.85 81.75
N ALA A 138 -10.60 49.79 82.40
CA ALA A 138 -11.61 48.77 82.17
C ALA A 138 -12.18 48.85 80.74
N GLU A 139 -12.58 50.04 80.28
CA GLU A 139 -13.09 50.26 78.92
C GLU A 139 -12.05 49.86 77.87
N LYS A 140 -10.78 50.25 78.05
CA LYS A 140 -9.69 49.86 77.15
C LYS A 140 -9.49 48.35 77.13
N GLN A 141 -9.57 47.67 78.28
CA GLN A 141 -9.46 46.22 78.34
C GLN A 141 -10.64 45.53 77.65
N GLU A 142 -11.87 46.02 77.81
CA GLU A 142 -13.04 45.51 77.12
C GLU A 142 -12.92 45.68 75.61
N ARG A 143 -12.44 46.85 75.14
CA ARG A 143 -12.20 47.08 73.71
C ARG A 143 -11.17 46.12 73.13
N VAL A 144 -10.05 45.91 73.82
CA VAL A 144 -9.02 44.95 73.39
C VAL A 144 -9.56 43.51 73.39
N ARG A 145 -10.45 43.16 74.32
CA ARG A 145 -11.11 41.84 74.31
C ARG A 145 -12.05 41.70 73.12
N ALA A 146 -12.88 42.71 72.84
CA ALA A 146 -13.77 42.71 71.69
C ALA A 146 -12.99 42.61 70.37
N GLU A 147 -11.93 43.40 70.19
CA GLU A 147 -11.04 43.34 69.02
C GLU A 147 -10.45 41.92 68.83
N ARG A 148 -10.02 41.27 69.93
CA ARG A 148 -9.52 39.89 69.89
C ARG A 148 -10.59 38.87 69.54
N ASP A 149 -11.78 39.01 70.08
CA ASP A 149 -12.90 38.11 69.79
C ASP A 149 -13.32 38.23 68.32
N GLU A 150 -13.33 39.45 67.76
CA GLU A 150 -13.55 39.70 66.34
C GLU A 150 -12.45 39.09 65.46
N GLU A 151 -11.17 39.23 65.84
CA GLU A 151 -10.05 38.61 65.12
C GLU A 151 -10.16 37.07 65.11
N VAL A 152 -10.54 36.48 66.25
CA VAL A 152 -10.79 35.03 66.34
C VAL A 152 -11.93 34.62 65.41
N GLN A 153 -13.05 35.35 65.41
CA GLN A 153 -14.18 35.07 64.52
C GLN A 153 -13.79 35.17 63.04
N TYR A 154 -13.04 36.21 62.67
CA TYR A 154 -12.54 36.39 61.32
C TYR A 154 -11.62 35.24 60.90
N SER A 155 -10.69 34.84 61.76
CA SER A 155 -9.78 33.71 61.48
C SER A 155 -10.54 32.38 61.28
N LEU A 156 -11.63 32.16 62.02
CA LEU A 156 -12.49 30.98 61.85
C LEU A 156 -13.24 31.03 60.52
N PHE A 157 -13.73 32.20 60.13
CA PHE A 157 -14.37 32.41 58.84
C PHE A 157 -13.39 32.14 57.69
N GLU A 158 -12.17 32.67 57.74
CA GLU A 158 -11.15 32.43 56.71
C GLU A 158 -10.83 30.93 56.58
N ARG A 159 -10.69 30.23 57.70
CA ARG A 159 -10.48 28.77 57.71
C ARG A 159 -11.65 28.02 57.08
N ALA A 160 -12.89 28.46 57.33
CA ALA A 160 -14.07 27.86 56.73
C ALA A 160 -14.10 28.08 55.20
N VAL A 161 -13.78 29.30 54.75
CA VAL A 161 -13.68 29.62 53.32
C VAL A 161 -12.59 28.81 52.65
N ALA A 162 -11.41 28.70 53.26
CA ALA A 162 -10.29 27.92 52.73
C ALA A 162 -10.64 26.44 52.60
N ARG A 163 -11.29 25.84 53.61
CA ARG A 163 -11.80 24.46 53.54
C ARG A 163 -12.78 24.29 52.39
N ARG A 164 -13.71 25.23 52.22
CA ARG A 164 -14.71 25.13 51.16
C ARG A 164 -14.09 25.24 49.76
N ARG A 165 -13.07 26.09 49.59
CA ARG A 165 -12.29 26.17 48.34
C ARG A 165 -11.63 24.83 48.02
N PHE A 166 -10.93 24.24 48.99
CA PHE A 166 -10.28 22.94 48.83
C PHE A 166 -11.27 21.82 48.44
N GLU A 167 -12.45 21.79 49.07
CA GLU A 167 -13.51 20.84 48.71
C GLU A 167 -14.00 21.01 47.28
N LEU A 168 -14.22 22.26 46.84
CA LEU A 168 -14.66 22.55 45.47
C LEU A 168 -13.59 22.16 44.45
N ASP A 169 -12.32 22.47 44.72
CA ASP A 169 -11.20 22.09 43.86
C ASP A 169 -11.06 20.58 43.73
N ALA A 170 -11.25 19.84 44.84
CA ALA A 170 -11.26 18.38 44.83
C ALA A 170 -12.40 17.83 43.96
N ILE A 171 -13.61 18.36 44.12
CA ILE A 171 -14.79 17.96 43.31
C ILE A 171 -14.56 18.26 41.83
N GLU A 172 -13.98 19.41 41.49
CA GLU A 172 -13.65 19.75 40.10
C GLU A 172 -12.59 18.82 39.52
N CYS A 173 -11.55 18.51 40.28
CA CYS A 173 -10.51 17.56 39.88
C CYS A 173 -11.12 16.19 39.56
N ASP A 174 -12.00 15.69 40.43
CA ASP A 174 -12.66 14.41 40.24
C ASP A 174 -13.62 14.42 39.04
N ARG A 175 -14.36 15.51 38.83
CA ARG A 175 -15.19 15.69 37.62
C ARG A 175 -14.35 15.66 36.35
N ARG A 176 -13.20 16.36 36.33
CA ARG A 176 -12.29 16.36 35.17
C ARG A 176 -11.70 14.97 34.92
N LYS A 177 -11.33 14.24 35.97
CA LYS A 177 -10.88 12.84 35.84
C LYS A 177 -11.98 11.95 35.26
N ALA A 178 -13.22 12.09 35.75
CA ALA A 178 -14.35 11.32 35.27
C ALA A 178 -14.68 11.60 33.80
N THR A 179 -14.63 12.87 33.36
CA THR A 179 -14.87 13.22 31.95
C THR A 179 -13.76 12.71 31.04
N ILE A 180 -12.49 12.81 31.46
CA ILE A 180 -11.35 12.25 30.72
C ILE A 180 -11.49 10.73 30.59
N ALA A 181 -11.85 10.04 31.67
CA ALA A 181 -12.06 8.58 31.66
C ALA A 181 -13.21 8.17 30.74
N ALA A 182 -14.34 8.89 30.77
CA ALA A 182 -15.48 8.64 29.89
C ALA A 182 -15.12 8.86 28.41
N LEU A 183 -14.37 9.93 28.10
CA LEU A 183 -13.89 10.19 26.74
C LEU A 183 -12.93 9.09 26.26
N ALA A 184 -12.02 8.64 27.13
CA ALA A 184 -11.10 7.55 26.82
C ALA A 184 -11.85 6.24 26.51
N ALA A 185 -12.88 5.91 27.30
CA ALA A 185 -13.74 4.75 27.05
C ALA A 185 -14.48 4.87 25.71
N SER A 186 -15.11 6.01 25.44
CA SER A 186 -15.81 6.26 24.16
C SER A 186 -14.87 6.13 22.97
N ASN A 187 -13.65 6.68 23.05
CA ASN A 187 -12.65 6.58 21.99
C ASN A 187 -12.20 5.12 21.76
N ALA A 188 -12.08 4.32 22.83
CA ALA A 188 -11.75 2.91 22.72
C ALA A 188 -12.86 2.12 22.02
N ASP A 189 -14.13 2.41 22.32
CA ASP A 189 -15.27 1.76 21.67
C ASP A 189 -15.39 2.18 20.19
N ASP A 190 -15.17 3.46 19.87
CA ASP A 190 -15.10 3.93 18.48
C ASP A 190 -13.97 3.27 17.70
N ALA A 191 -12.81 3.07 18.33
CA ALA A 191 -11.69 2.38 17.71
C ALA A 191 -12.03 0.90 17.41
N ARG A 192 -12.68 0.20 18.36
CA ARG A 192 -13.17 -1.18 18.16
C ARG A 192 -14.21 -1.26 17.05
N ALA A 193 -15.18 -0.35 17.02
CA ALA A 193 -16.20 -0.30 15.97
C ALA A 193 -15.60 -0.05 14.59
N LYS A 194 -14.60 0.83 14.48
CA LYS A 194 -13.85 1.06 13.23
C LYS A 194 -13.04 -0.15 12.82
N ALA A 195 -12.44 -0.88 13.76
CA ALA A 195 -11.71 -2.12 13.47
C ALA A 195 -12.65 -3.19 12.91
N SER A 196 -13.78 -3.45 13.58
CA SER A 196 -14.80 -4.41 13.10
C SER A 196 -15.27 -4.09 11.69
N LYS A 197 -15.62 -2.83 11.41
CA LYS A 197 -16.04 -2.40 10.06
C LYS A 197 -14.95 -2.62 9.00
N ARG A 198 -13.69 -2.40 9.34
CA ARG A 198 -12.57 -2.66 8.42
C ARG A 198 -12.44 -4.15 8.12
N ASP A 199 -12.58 -4.99 9.14
CA ASP A 199 -12.51 -6.44 8.98
C ASP A 199 -13.69 -6.98 8.16
N GLU A 200 -14.91 -6.44 8.40
CA GLU A 200 -16.10 -6.75 7.60
C GLU A 200 -15.91 -6.37 6.12
N ILE A 201 -15.44 -5.15 5.84
CA ILE A 201 -15.15 -4.70 4.47
C ILE A 201 -14.10 -5.60 3.83
N LYS A 202 -13.02 -5.92 4.56
CA LYS A 202 -11.96 -6.81 4.07
C LYS A 202 -12.51 -8.20 3.75
N ALA A 203 -13.38 -8.76 4.59
CA ALA A 203 -14.03 -10.04 4.35
C ALA A 203 -14.98 -9.99 3.15
N GLN A 204 -15.73 -8.90 2.97
CA GLN A 204 -16.58 -8.70 1.80
C GLN A 204 -15.77 -8.61 0.50
N VAL A 205 -14.68 -7.84 0.50
CA VAL A 205 -13.78 -7.74 -0.65
C VAL A 205 -13.20 -9.10 -0.99
N ALA A 206 -12.65 -9.82 0.00
CA ALA A 206 -12.12 -11.17 -0.21
C ALA A 206 -13.17 -12.15 -0.76
N ARG A 207 -14.44 -12.03 -0.32
CA ARG A 207 -15.55 -12.83 -0.85
C ARG A 207 -15.85 -12.50 -2.32
N ILE A 208 -15.90 -11.21 -2.67
CA ILE A 208 -16.13 -10.76 -4.05
C ILE A 208 -14.97 -11.22 -4.95
N GLU A 209 -13.73 -11.04 -4.51
CA GLU A 209 -12.54 -11.51 -5.23
C GLU A 209 -12.56 -13.02 -5.44
N ALA A 210 -12.91 -13.80 -4.40
CA ALA A 210 -13.03 -15.25 -4.52
C ALA A 210 -14.11 -15.66 -5.53
N MET A 211 -15.26 -14.97 -5.54
CA MET A 211 -16.33 -15.19 -6.52
C MET A 211 -15.87 -14.82 -7.94
N GLU A 212 -15.17 -13.70 -8.11
CA GLU A 212 -14.63 -13.27 -9.40
C GLU A 212 -13.58 -14.26 -9.93
N ILE A 213 -12.66 -14.73 -9.08
CA ILE A 213 -11.66 -15.75 -9.43
C ILE A 213 -12.36 -17.04 -9.85
N ALA A 214 -13.39 -17.49 -9.12
CA ALA A 214 -14.15 -18.68 -9.47
C ALA A 214 -14.87 -18.52 -10.82
N ALA A 215 -15.49 -17.37 -11.07
CA ALA A 215 -16.16 -17.07 -12.33
C ALA A 215 -15.18 -17.01 -13.52
N LYS A 216 -14.03 -16.36 -13.35
CA LYS A 216 -12.97 -16.33 -14.39
C LYS A 216 -12.39 -17.70 -14.65
N ARG A 217 -12.21 -18.52 -13.61
CA ARG A 217 -11.76 -19.91 -13.77
C ARG A 217 -12.71 -20.79 -14.55
N SER A 218 -14.02 -20.51 -14.54
CA SER A 218 -15.00 -21.24 -15.34
C SER A 218 -15.30 -20.56 -16.69
N GLU A 219 -14.69 -19.41 -16.97
CA GLU A 219 -14.92 -18.67 -18.19
C GLU A 219 -14.46 -19.47 -19.41
N ALA A 220 -15.34 -19.59 -20.41
CA ALA A 220 -15.11 -20.41 -21.58
C ALA A 220 -13.85 -20.00 -22.38
N HIS A 221 -13.48 -18.72 -22.31
CA HIS A 221 -12.26 -18.21 -22.94
C HIS A 221 -10.99 -18.76 -22.27
N LEU A 222 -10.92 -18.73 -20.93
CA LEU A 222 -9.77 -19.18 -20.15
C LEU A 222 -9.64 -20.70 -20.09
N CYS A 223 -10.77 -21.42 -20.04
CA CYS A 223 -10.79 -22.91 -20.07
C CYS A 223 -10.65 -23.50 -21.48
N GLU A 224 -10.46 -22.64 -22.47
CA GLU A 224 -10.45 -23.00 -23.88
C GLU A 224 -11.62 -23.90 -24.32
N TRP A 225 -12.79 -23.75 -23.71
CA TRP A 225 -13.89 -24.70 -23.85
C TRP A 225 -14.31 -24.87 -25.32
N THR A 226 -14.27 -26.11 -25.82
CA THR A 226 -14.57 -26.45 -27.22
C THR A 226 -16.06 -26.44 -27.54
N GLY A 227 -16.94 -26.36 -26.53
CA GLY A 227 -18.39 -26.23 -26.76
C GLY A 227 -18.76 -24.94 -27.50
N VAL A 228 -17.97 -23.88 -27.33
CA VAL A 228 -18.16 -22.60 -28.05
C VAL A 228 -17.93 -22.75 -29.57
N CYS A 229 -17.22 -23.78 -29.99
CA CYS A 229 -16.94 -24.05 -31.40
C CYS A 229 -18.20 -24.51 -32.17
N SER A 230 -19.20 -25.10 -31.48
CA SER A 230 -20.41 -25.58 -32.13
C SER A 230 -21.29 -24.41 -32.60
N SER A 231 -21.79 -24.50 -33.83
CA SER A 231 -22.75 -23.54 -34.35
C SER A 231 -24.12 -23.77 -33.72
N VAL A 232 -24.79 -22.68 -33.34
CA VAL A 232 -26.19 -22.72 -32.86
C VAL A 232 -27.13 -23.24 -33.96
N VAL A 233 -26.80 -23.00 -35.23
CA VAL A 233 -27.66 -23.36 -36.37
C VAL A 233 -27.61 -24.86 -36.68
N ALA A 234 -26.46 -25.50 -36.47
CA ALA A 234 -26.27 -26.90 -36.82
C ALA A 234 -25.17 -27.53 -35.95
N PRO A 235 -25.45 -28.65 -35.22
CA PRO A 235 -24.48 -29.28 -34.32
C PRO A 235 -23.18 -29.75 -35.00
N HIS A 236 -23.26 -30.17 -36.26
CA HIS A 236 -22.11 -30.66 -37.03
C HIS A 236 -21.28 -29.53 -37.67
N ARG A 237 -21.74 -28.27 -37.59
CA ARG A 237 -21.04 -27.14 -38.20
C ARG A 237 -20.23 -26.41 -37.14
N HIS A 238 -18.93 -26.26 -37.40
CA HIS A 238 -18.08 -25.42 -36.56
C HIS A 238 -18.21 -23.94 -36.93
N ARG A 239 -18.15 -23.08 -35.92
CA ARG A 239 -17.99 -21.64 -36.11
C ARG A 239 -16.55 -21.33 -36.56
N PRO A 240 -16.34 -20.60 -37.67
CA PRO A 240 -14.99 -20.31 -38.18
C PRO A 240 -14.11 -19.52 -37.21
N ASP A 241 -14.70 -18.62 -36.44
CA ASP A 241 -14.01 -17.71 -35.51
C ASP A 241 -13.52 -18.40 -34.23
N HIS A 242 -14.14 -19.53 -33.84
CA HIS A 242 -13.82 -20.26 -32.62
C HIS A 242 -13.27 -21.66 -32.90
N PHE A 243 -12.93 -22.01 -34.13
CA PHE A 243 -12.43 -23.36 -34.44
C PHE A 243 -11.04 -23.60 -33.82
N LYS A 244 -10.94 -24.59 -32.92
CA LYS A 244 -9.71 -24.95 -32.19
C LYS A 244 -9.15 -26.32 -32.61
N GLY A 245 -9.47 -26.77 -33.81
CA GLY A 245 -9.11 -28.08 -34.31
C GLY A 245 -10.13 -29.17 -33.99
N LEU A 246 -9.82 -30.39 -34.45
CA LEU A 246 -10.69 -31.56 -34.31
C LEU A 246 -10.76 -32.05 -32.85
N SER A 247 -11.86 -32.70 -32.50
CA SER A 247 -11.99 -33.42 -31.24
C SER A 247 -11.02 -34.60 -31.15
N LYS A 248 -10.77 -35.09 -29.93
CA LYS A 248 -9.94 -36.30 -29.73
C LYS A 248 -10.59 -37.53 -30.35
N GLU A 249 -11.91 -37.56 -30.43
CA GLU A 249 -12.69 -38.67 -30.98
C GLU A 249 -12.61 -38.69 -32.51
N GLU A 250 -12.82 -37.55 -33.17
CA GLU A 250 -12.66 -37.44 -34.63
C GLU A 250 -11.22 -37.77 -35.06
N ARG A 251 -10.21 -37.30 -34.31
CA ARG A 251 -8.82 -37.70 -34.58
C ARG A 251 -8.61 -39.21 -34.45
N ARG A 252 -9.23 -39.84 -33.45
CA ARG A 252 -9.15 -41.29 -33.26
C ARG A 252 -9.82 -42.02 -34.42
N GLU A 253 -10.98 -41.56 -34.86
CA GLU A 253 -11.71 -42.13 -36.00
C GLU A 253 -10.88 -42.03 -37.29
N ILE A 254 -10.23 -40.90 -37.55
CA ILE A 254 -9.32 -40.74 -38.68
C ILE A 254 -8.15 -41.73 -38.59
N LEU A 255 -7.57 -41.92 -37.41
CA LEU A 255 -6.49 -42.89 -37.22
C LEU A 255 -6.96 -44.33 -37.46
N MET A 256 -8.13 -44.69 -36.94
CA MET A 256 -8.73 -46.01 -37.18
C MET A 256 -9.02 -46.23 -38.67
N SER A 257 -9.59 -45.24 -39.35
CA SER A 257 -9.84 -45.29 -40.79
C SER A 257 -8.55 -45.44 -41.60
N ASN A 258 -7.47 -44.75 -41.21
CA ASN A 258 -6.16 -44.89 -41.84
C ASN A 258 -5.59 -46.30 -41.65
N ASP A 259 -5.74 -46.88 -40.45
CA ASP A 259 -5.30 -48.26 -40.18
C ASP A 259 -6.07 -49.27 -41.05
N ASP A 260 -7.38 -49.07 -41.22
CA ASP A 260 -8.19 -49.91 -42.10
C ASP A 260 -7.80 -49.77 -43.58
N LEU A 261 -7.53 -48.55 -44.05
CA LEU A 261 -7.01 -48.31 -45.40
C LEU A 261 -5.64 -48.97 -45.63
N ILE A 262 -4.78 -48.99 -44.62
CA ILE A 262 -3.48 -49.70 -44.69
C ILE A 262 -3.72 -51.20 -44.82
N ARG A 263 -4.64 -51.77 -44.03
CA ARG A 263 -4.99 -53.20 -44.12
C ARG A 263 -5.56 -53.56 -45.49
N GLU A 264 -6.48 -52.76 -46.01
CA GLU A 264 -7.04 -52.96 -47.36
C GLU A 264 -5.97 -52.88 -48.45
N LYS A 265 -5.01 -51.96 -48.34
CA LYS A 265 -3.89 -51.89 -49.28
C LYS A 265 -3.00 -53.12 -49.22
N ILE A 266 -2.76 -53.66 -48.02
CA ILE A 266 -1.96 -54.89 -47.85
C ILE A 266 -2.69 -56.08 -48.47
N THR A 267 -3.99 -56.24 -48.21
CA THR A 267 -4.77 -57.36 -48.77
C THR A 267 -4.91 -57.25 -50.28
N ALA A 268 -5.18 -56.06 -50.82
CA ALA A 268 -5.24 -55.82 -52.26
C ALA A 268 -3.89 -56.06 -52.93
N LYS A 269 -2.77 -55.71 -52.27
CA LYS A 269 -1.45 -56.04 -52.78
C LYS A 269 -1.21 -57.55 -52.81
N ALA A 270 -1.54 -58.26 -51.73
CA ALA A 270 -1.40 -59.71 -51.69
C ALA A 270 -2.24 -60.41 -52.78
N GLN A 271 -3.47 -59.96 -53.03
CA GLN A 271 -4.30 -60.47 -54.12
C GLN A 271 -3.67 -60.24 -55.49
N ARG A 272 -3.11 -59.04 -55.74
CA ARG A 272 -2.40 -58.75 -56.99
C ARG A 272 -1.15 -59.61 -57.16
N ASP A 273 -0.36 -59.78 -56.09
CA ASP A 273 0.83 -60.62 -56.12
C ASP A 273 0.45 -62.10 -56.39
N ASP A 274 -0.69 -62.57 -55.88
CA ASP A 274 -1.20 -63.92 -56.16
C ASP A 274 -1.75 -64.06 -57.59
N GLU A 275 -2.44 -63.05 -58.12
CA GLU A 275 -2.88 -62.99 -59.52
C GLU A 275 -1.68 -62.95 -60.50
N GLU A 276 -0.65 -62.18 -60.17
CA GLU A 276 0.60 -62.10 -60.95
C GLU A 276 1.33 -63.45 -60.96
N ARG A 277 1.44 -64.12 -59.80
CA ARG A 277 1.98 -65.49 -59.73
C ARG A 277 1.17 -66.47 -60.58
N ALA A 278 -0.16 -66.42 -60.49
CA ALA A 278 -1.02 -67.28 -61.29
C ALA A 278 -0.86 -67.02 -62.79
N TYR A 279 -0.67 -65.76 -63.19
CA TYR A 279 -0.37 -65.38 -64.56
C TYR A 279 1.01 -65.90 -65.01
N ASP A 280 2.03 -65.74 -64.16
CA ASP A 280 3.39 -66.23 -64.41
C ASP A 280 3.42 -67.77 -64.54
N ASP A 281 2.67 -68.50 -63.71
CA ASP A 281 2.54 -69.95 -63.80
C ASP A 281 1.93 -70.37 -65.14
N VAL A 282 0.83 -69.71 -65.57
CA VAL A 282 0.20 -69.96 -66.89
C VAL A 282 1.17 -69.63 -68.02
N LEU A 283 1.93 -68.54 -67.91
CA LEU A 283 2.92 -68.15 -68.90
C LEU A 283 4.07 -69.16 -68.97
N PHE A 284 4.53 -69.65 -67.82
CA PHE A 284 5.54 -70.70 -67.72
C PHE A 284 5.06 -72.00 -68.38
N GLU A 285 3.81 -72.42 -68.14
CA GLU A 285 3.23 -73.59 -68.82
C GLU A 285 3.14 -73.38 -70.34
N GLN A 286 2.69 -72.22 -70.81
CA GLN A 286 2.61 -71.91 -72.23
C GLN A 286 3.99 -71.91 -72.90
N THR A 287 5.00 -71.34 -72.23
CA THR A 287 6.38 -71.34 -72.73
C THR A 287 6.99 -72.74 -72.70
N ALA A 288 6.71 -73.57 -71.70
CA ALA A 288 7.10 -74.99 -71.67
C ALA A 288 6.47 -75.78 -72.83
N ILE A 289 5.19 -75.55 -73.13
CA ILE A 289 4.52 -76.18 -74.28
C ILE A 289 5.14 -75.70 -75.60
N ALA A 290 5.42 -74.40 -75.73
CA ALA A 290 6.01 -73.83 -76.94
C ALA A 290 7.44 -74.34 -77.18
N THR A 291 8.26 -74.42 -76.14
CA THR A 291 9.62 -74.97 -76.20
C THR A 291 9.61 -76.46 -76.54
N HIS A 292 8.77 -77.27 -75.89
CA HIS A 292 8.61 -78.68 -76.25
C HIS A 292 8.16 -78.87 -77.70
N ARG A 293 7.23 -78.05 -78.20
CA ARG A 293 6.84 -78.06 -79.62
C ARG A 293 8.01 -77.69 -80.53
N ALA A 294 8.80 -76.68 -80.19
CA ALA A 294 9.98 -76.29 -80.95
C ALA A 294 11.02 -77.42 -80.99
N ASP A 295 11.25 -78.11 -79.88
CA ASP A 295 12.16 -79.25 -79.80
C ASP A 295 11.69 -80.42 -80.68
N LEU A 296 10.38 -80.72 -80.69
CA LEU A 296 9.81 -81.72 -81.59
C LEU A 296 10.02 -81.33 -83.06
N TYR A 297 9.74 -80.09 -83.44
CA TYR A 297 10.01 -79.58 -84.79
C TYR A 297 11.49 -79.67 -85.16
N ASP A 298 12.40 -79.36 -84.24
CA ASP A 298 13.83 -79.48 -84.47
C ASP A 298 14.28 -80.94 -84.60
N MET A 299 13.69 -81.87 -83.84
CA MET A 299 13.93 -83.30 -84.00
C MET A 299 13.42 -83.82 -85.34
N GLU A 300 12.23 -83.43 -85.77
CA GLU A 300 11.69 -83.75 -87.10
C GLU A 300 12.56 -83.18 -88.21
N ARG A 301 13.00 -81.93 -88.08
CA ARG A 301 13.91 -81.28 -89.04
C ARG A 301 15.25 -82.01 -89.10
N ARG A 302 15.78 -82.47 -87.96
CA ARG A 302 17.00 -83.31 -87.90
C ARG A 302 16.77 -84.66 -88.57
N ARG A 303 15.64 -85.33 -88.31
CA ARG A 303 15.25 -86.60 -88.97
C ARG A 303 15.12 -86.44 -90.48
N HIS A 304 14.42 -85.42 -90.93
CA HIS A 304 14.29 -85.12 -92.35
C HIS A 304 15.65 -84.79 -92.99
N ARG A 305 16.55 -84.12 -92.26
CA ARG A 305 17.92 -83.87 -92.73
C ARG A 305 18.76 -85.14 -92.80
N THR A 306 18.56 -86.10 -91.90
CA THR A 306 19.19 -87.42 -92.00
C THR A 306 18.60 -88.26 -93.12
N GLU A 307 17.28 -88.26 -93.31
CA GLU A 307 16.61 -88.95 -94.41
C GLU A 307 17.09 -88.40 -95.76
N LEU A 308 17.16 -87.07 -95.94
CA LEU A 308 17.74 -86.47 -97.15
C LEU A 308 19.21 -86.85 -97.36
N LYS A 309 19.99 -87.00 -96.29
CA LYS A 309 21.37 -87.50 -96.38
C LYS A 309 21.41 -88.97 -96.78
N GLU A 310 20.50 -89.79 -96.27
CA GLU A 310 20.37 -91.20 -96.63
C GLU A 310 19.89 -91.37 -98.07
N GLU A 311 18.89 -90.60 -98.53
CA GLU A 311 18.47 -90.55 -99.93
C GLU A 311 19.61 -90.09 -100.84
N HIS A 312 20.38 -89.08 -100.42
CA HIS A 312 21.58 -88.66 -101.14
C HIS A 312 22.63 -89.78 -101.18
N TYR A 313 22.83 -90.51 -100.08
CA TYR A 313 23.76 -91.64 -100.00
C TYR A 313 23.29 -92.82 -100.86
N GLN A 314 21.99 -93.12 -100.88
CA GLN A 314 21.38 -94.12 -101.75
C GLN A 314 21.51 -93.73 -103.22
N ARG A 315 21.29 -92.46 -103.59
CA ARG A 315 21.58 -91.94 -104.94
C ARG A 315 23.05 -92.07 -105.34
N MET A 316 23.98 -91.95 -104.39
CA MET A 316 25.42 -92.16 -104.63
C MET A 316 25.79 -93.65 -104.73
N MET A 317 25.02 -94.54 -104.09
CA MET A 317 25.19 -96.00 -104.11
C MET A 317 24.46 -96.71 -105.27
N VAL A 318 23.64 -96.00 -106.06
CA VAL A 318 23.20 -96.49 -107.36
C VAL A 318 24.40 -96.40 -108.31
N PRO A 319 25.01 -97.53 -108.73
CA PRO A 319 26.04 -97.47 -109.75
C PRO A 319 25.41 -96.87 -111.00
N LYS A 320 25.86 -95.69 -111.40
CA LYS A 320 25.58 -95.13 -112.72
C LYS A 320 26.07 -96.15 -113.74
N LYS A 321 25.16 -97.01 -114.23
CA LYS A 321 25.30 -97.72 -115.51
C LYS A 321 25.40 -96.65 -116.59
N LYS A 322 26.62 -96.13 -116.77
CA LYS A 322 27.01 -95.42 -117.98
C LYS A 322 26.85 -96.42 -119.11
N GLN A 323 25.80 -96.25 -119.90
CA GLN A 323 25.78 -96.73 -121.26
C GLN A 323 26.92 -96.02 -121.99
N GLU A 324 27.95 -96.80 -122.31
CA GLU A 324 29.03 -96.43 -123.21
C GLU A 324 28.46 -96.27 -124.62
N PHE A 325 28.15 -95.02 -124.98
CA PHE A 325 27.87 -94.62 -126.36
C PHE A 325 28.70 -93.36 -126.61
N GLY A 326 29.92 -93.53 -127.16
CA GLY A 326 30.77 -92.42 -127.60
C GLY A 326 32.20 -92.29 -127.04
N SER A 327 32.82 -93.35 -126.51
CA SER A 327 34.26 -93.33 -126.20
C SER A 327 35.11 -93.48 -127.47
N ILE A 328 35.83 -92.42 -127.82
CA ILE A 328 36.91 -92.45 -128.81
C ILE A 328 38.14 -93.03 -128.12
N GLU A 329 38.56 -94.24 -128.52
CA GLU A 329 39.80 -94.85 -128.06
C GLU A 329 41.02 -94.01 -128.50
N PRO A 330 41.87 -93.52 -127.58
CA PRO A 330 43.03 -92.70 -127.94
C PRO A 330 44.21 -93.49 -128.56
N ASN A 331 44.03 -94.78 -128.90
CA ASN A 331 45.08 -95.65 -129.44
C ASN A 331 44.70 -96.40 -130.74
N GLY A 332 43.68 -95.92 -131.47
CA GLY A 332 43.33 -96.38 -132.82
C GLY A 332 43.66 -95.35 -133.92
N GLY A 333 44.93 -95.24 -134.31
CA GLY A 333 45.30 -95.05 -135.73
C GLY A 333 45.26 -93.67 -136.43
N PHE A 334 45.05 -92.52 -135.77
CA PHE A 334 45.07 -91.21 -136.48
C PHE A 334 46.40 -90.42 -136.41
N TYR A 335 47.25 -90.64 -135.40
CA TYR A 335 48.47 -89.83 -135.21
C TYR A 335 49.81 -90.49 -135.59
N SER A 336 49.81 -91.70 -136.17
CA SER A 336 51.05 -92.39 -136.60
C SER A 336 51.48 -92.08 -138.05
N GLY A 337 50.86 -91.10 -138.71
CA GLY A 337 51.13 -90.72 -140.10
C GLY A 337 52.00 -89.47 -140.32
N PHE A 338 52.35 -88.70 -139.29
CA PHE A 338 53.11 -87.44 -139.42
C PHE A 338 54.47 -87.52 -138.72
N GLY A 339 55.58 -87.39 -139.48
CA GLY A 339 56.96 -87.40 -138.96
C GLY A 339 57.98 -88.31 -139.67
N ARG A 340 57.72 -88.70 -140.93
CA ARG A 340 58.62 -89.47 -141.82
C ARG A 340 59.99 -88.74 -142.07
N SER A 341 61.11 -89.49 -142.15
CA SER A 341 62.40 -89.23 -142.86
C SER A 341 63.74 -88.98 -142.07
N ALA A 342 64.73 -89.86 -142.37
CA ALA A 342 66.21 -89.75 -142.52
C ALA A 342 67.14 -89.05 -141.48
N ARG A 343 67.54 -89.76 -140.42
CA ARG A 343 68.93 -89.97 -139.93
C ARG A 343 68.91 -90.84 -138.67
#